data_AF-Q0KJD5-F1
#
_entry.id   AF-Q0KJD5-F1
#
_cell.length_a   1.000
_cell.length_b   1.000
_cell.length_c   1.000
_cell.angle_alpha   90.00
_cell.angle_beta   90.00
_cell.angle_gamma   90.00
#
_symmetry.space_group_name_H-M   'P 1'
#
loop_
_entity.id
_entity.type
_entity.pdbx_description
1 polymer ?
#
loop_
_entity_poly.entity_id
_entity_poly.type
_entity_poly.pdbx_seq_one_letter_code
_entity_poly.pdbx_strand_id
1 'polypeptide(L)'
;MLCSPTPAEGGVMAAKKTMTLNLTDAEMHALEGLCDKKDLSKTAVLRQALRLYQLVEARVEKGDKLFFEDEKSKEKAEVMML
;
A
#
# COMPACT_ATOMS: atom_id res chain seq x y z
N MET A 1 12.33 -13.97 -48.15
CA MET A 1 11.62 -13.92 -46.86
C MET A 1 12.36 -14.80 -45.86
N LEU A 2 13.26 -14.23 -45.06
CA LEU A 2 13.74 -14.85 -43.82
C LEU A 2 13.91 -13.73 -42.81
N CYS A 3 13.18 -13.85 -41.71
CA CYS A 3 12.98 -12.85 -40.67
C CYS A 3 14.29 -12.45 -39.98
N SER A 4 14.48 -11.14 -39.79
CA SER A 4 15.38 -10.59 -38.79
C SER A 4 14.82 -10.86 -37.39
N PRO A 5 15.62 -11.26 -36.39
CA PRO A 5 15.15 -11.30 -35.01
C PRO A 5 15.14 -9.89 -34.43
N THR A 6 13.98 -9.41 -34.01
CA THR A 6 13.86 -8.21 -33.16
C THR A 6 14.19 -8.60 -31.73
N PRO A 7 15.20 -7.99 -31.06
CA PRO A 7 15.42 -8.22 -29.64
C PRO A 7 14.30 -7.57 -28.83
N ALA A 8 13.77 -8.36 -27.91
CA ALA A 8 12.60 -8.08 -27.10
C ALA A 8 12.70 -6.78 -26.29
N GLU A 9 11.55 -6.12 -26.12
CA GLU A 9 11.29 -5.14 -25.07
C GLU A 9 11.67 -5.71 -23.71
N GLY A 10 12.86 -5.35 -23.23
CA GLY A 10 13.26 -5.52 -21.84
C GLY A 10 12.57 -4.46 -20.99
N GLY A 11 11.29 -4.66 -20.67
CA GLY A 11 10.63 -3.91 -19.61
C GLY A 11 11.47 -4.03 -18.35
N VAL A 12 11.83 -2.89 -17.75
CA VAL A 12 12.58 -2.83 -16.49
C VAL A 12 11.76 -3.57 -15.43
N MET A 13 12.00 -4.87 -15.29
CA MET A 13 11.49 -5.67 -14.19
C MET A 13 12.20 -5.14 -12.95
N ALA A 14 11.57 -4.16 -12.29
CA ALA A 14 12.09 -3.54 -11.08
C ALA A 14 12.58 -4.64 -10.14
N ALA A 15 13.89 -4.62 -9.86
CA ALA A 15 14.54 -5.67 -9.09
C ALA A 15 13.81 -5.81 -7.74
N LYS A 16 13.18 -6.97 -7.52
CA LYS A 16 12.49 -7.26 -6.26
C LYS A 16 13.55 -7.41 -5.18
N LYS A 17 13.45 -6.61 -4.11
CA LYS A 17 14.30 -6.72 -2.92
C LYS A 17 13.56 -7.50 -1.84
N THR A 18 14.25 -8.40 -1.15
CA THR A 18 13.74 -9.10 0.02
C THR A 18 13.83 -8.19 1.24
N MET A 19 12.80 -8.21 2.08
CA MET A 19 12.80 -7.60 3.41
C MET A 19 12.39 -8.65 4.43
N THR A 20 12.99 -8.59 5.62
CA THR A 20 12.55 -9.34 6.81
C THR A 20 12.06 -8.33 7.82
N LEU A 21 10.88 -8.58 8.38
CA LEU A 21 10.24 -7.70 9.36
C LEU A 21 9.99 -8.50 10.63
N ASN A 22 10.45 -7.99 11.76
CA ASN A 22 10.08 -8.53 13.07
C ASN A 22 8.86 -7.77 13.55
N LEU A 23 7.82 -8.50 13.94
CA LEU A 23 6.58 -7.96 14.47
C LEU A 23 6.37 -8.46 15.88
N THR A 24 5.81 -7.62 16.73
CA THR A 24 5.21 -8.05 17.99
C THR A 24 3.95 -8.89 17.71
N ASP A 25 3.50 -9.65 18.71
CA ASP A 25 2.28 -10.45 18.60
C ASP A 25 1.05 -9.59 18.24
N ALA A 26 0.97 -8.38 18.80
CA ALA A 26 -0.12 -7.45 18.54
C ALA A 26 -0.14 -6.98 17.07
N GLU A 27 1.02 -6.64 16.51
CA GLU A 27 1.14 -6.23 15.11
C GLU A 27 0.86 -7.38 14.15
N MET A 28 1.34 -8.58 14.48
CA MET A 28 1.09 -9.77 13.67
C MET A 28 -0.41 -10.12 13.65
N HIS A 29 -1.07 -10.10 14.81
CA HIS A 29 -2.50 -10.34 14.90
C HIS A 29 -3.32 -9.29 14.11
N ALA A 30 -2.91 -8.01 14.15
CA ALA A 30 -3.54 -6.97 13.34
C ALA A 30 -3.38 -7.24 11.83
N LEU A 31 -2.18 -7.64 11.39
CA LEU A 31 -1.92 -7.99 9.99
C LEU A 31 -2.76 -9.18 9.55
N GLU A 32 -2.88 -10.21 10.36
CA GLU A 32 -3.69 -11.41 10.06
C GLU A 32 -5.17 -11.07 9.99
N GLY A 33 -5.70 -10.31 10.95
CA GLY A 33 -7.07 -9.84 10.90
C GLY A 33 -7.38 -9.00 9.65
N LEU A 34 -6.41 -8.24 9.12
CA LEU A 34 -6.56 -7.52 7.85
C LEU A 34 -6.51 -8.46 6.63
N CYS A 35 -5.69 -9.50 6.69
CA CYS A 35 -5.62 -10.53 5.63
C CYS A 35 -6.97 -11.25 5.51
N ASP A 36 -7.54 -11.69 6.63
CA ASP A 36 -8.81 -12.42 6.66
C ASP A 36 -9.98 -11.56 6.19
N LYS A 37 -10.05 -10.29 6.66
CA LYS A 37 -11.11 -9.36 6.25
C LYS A 37 -11.11 -9.03 4.77
N LYS A 38 -9.94 -9.02 4.13
CA LYS A 38 -9.77 -8.58 2.74
C LYS A 38 -9.50 -9.72 1.76
N ASP A 39 -9.38 -10.95 2.25
CA ASP A 39 -8.92 -12.12 1.50
C ASP A 39 -7.61 -11.86 0.74
N LEU A 40 -6.61 -11.34 1.46
CA LEU A 40 -5.31 -10.96 0.91
C LEU A 40 -4.17 -11.64 1.64
N SER A 41 -3.07 -11.90 0.93
CA SER A 41 -1.84 -12.36 1.57
C SER A 41 -1.17 -11.23 2.38
N LYS A 42 -0.41 -11.60 3.41
CA LYS A 42 0.39 -10.68 4.25
C LYS A 42 1.23 -9.70 3.40
N THR A 43 1.87 -10.21 2.33
CA THR A 43 2.66 -9.37 1.41
C THR A 43 1.80 -8.41 0.58
N ALA A 44 0.58 -8.82 0.19
CA ALA A 44 -0.34 -7.94 -0.54
C ALA A 44 -0.88 -6.82 0.35
N VAL A 45 -1.22 -7.13 1.61
CA VAL A 45 -1.64 -6.13 2.60
C VAL A 45 -0.53 -5.11 2.85
N LEU A 46 0.71 -5.56 3.08
CA LEU A 46 1.85 -4.65 3.28
C LEU A 46 2.11 -3.76 2.05
N ARG A 47 2.04 -4.30 0.83
CA ARG A 47 2.15 -3.49 -0.40
C ARG A 47 1.01 -2.49 -0.54
N GLN A 48 -0.19 -2.84 -0.10
CA GLN A 48 -1.31 -1.90 -0.10
C GLN A 48 -1.10 -0.79 0.93
N ALA A 49 -0.63 -1.13 2.14
CA ALA A 49 -0.31 -0.16 3.19
C ALA A 49 0.77 0.83 2.74
N LEU A 50 1.85 0.35 2.11
CA LEU A 50 2.91 1.22 1.57
C LEU A 50 2.38 2.19 0.50
N ARG A 51 1.54 1.70 -0.42
CA ARG A 51 0.92 2.55 -1.45
C ARG A 51 -0.04 3.59 -0.84
N LEU A 52 -0.82 3.19 0.16
CA LEU A 52 -1.71 4.09 0.87
C LEU A 52 -0.92 5.19 1.58
N TYR A 53 0.16 4.82 2.27
CA TYR A 53 1.01 5.77 2.97
C TYR A 53 1.65 6.78 2.01
N GLN A 54 2.22 6.32 0.90
CA GLN A 54 2.76 7.20 -0.15
C GLN A 54 1.71 8.18 -0.72
N LEU A 55 0.50 7.69 -0.94
CA LEU A 55 -0.59 8.49 -1.47
C LEU A 55 -1.07 9.55 -0.46
N VAL A 56 -1.05 9.22 0.83
CA VAL A 56 -1.36 10.17 1.90
C VAL A 56 -0.26 11.22 2.00
N GLU A 57 1.00 10.83 2.09
CA GLU A 57 2.14 11.75 2.15
C GLU A 57 2.11 12.74 0.98
N ALA A 58 1.91 12.25 -0.25
CA ALA A 58 1.83 13.09 -1.44
C ALA A 58 0.66 14.09 -1.44
N ARG A 59 -0.38 13.85 -0.63
CA ARG A 59 -1.50 14.79 -0.43
C ARG A 59 -1.18 15.79 0.67
N VAL A 60 -0.63 15.32 1.79
CA VAL A 60 -0.22 16.17 2.92
C VAL A 60 0.84 17.18 2.47
N GLU A 61 1.83 16.77 1.69
CA GLU A 61 2.85 17.66 1.12
C GLU A 61 2.27 18.76 0.22
N LYS A 62 1.10 18.54 -0.39
CA LYS A 62 0.38 19.54 -1.18
C LYS A 62 -0.48 20.50 -0.34
N GLY A 63 -0.56 20.26 0.97
CA GLY A 63 -1.40 21.01 1.90
C GLY A 63 -2.84 20.48 2.00
N ASP A 64 -3.14 19.32 1.40
CA ASP A 64 -4.46 18.70 1.53
C ASP A 64 -4.66 18.16 2.96
N LYS A 65 -5.88 18.28 3.48
CA LYS A 65 -6.26 17.76 4.81
C LYS A 65 -7.00 16.42 4.66
N LEU A 66 -6.65 15.46 5.52
CA LEU A 66 -7.36 14.19 5.64
C LEU A 66 -8.46 14.28 6.69
N PHE A 67 -9.66 13.89 6.30
CA PHE A 67 -10.82 13.78 7.18
C PHE A 67 -11.37 12.36 7.10
N PHE A 68 -11.70 11.77 8.26
CA PHE A 68 -12.60 10.62 8.28
C PHE A 68 -14.02 11.15 8.43
N GLU A 69 -14.91 10.67 7.57
CA GLU A 69 -16.33 10.96 7.62
C GLU A 69 -17.06 9.70 8.10
N ASP A 70 -17.82 9.83 9.18
CA ASP A 70 -18.76 8.80 9.61
C ASP A 70 -20.05 8.96 8.79
N GLU A 71 -20.40 7.96 7.98
CA GLU A 71 -21.59 8.01 7.12
C GLU A 71 -22.91 8.17 7.92
N LYS A 72 -22.94 7.81 9.22
CA LYS A 72 -24.14 7.86 10.05
C LYS A 72 -24.33 9.21 10.74
N SER A 73 -23.25 9.82 11.24
CA SER A 73 -23.34 11.12 11.93
C SER A 73 -23.00 12.31 11.03
N LYS A 74 -22.34 12.08 9.88
CA LYS A 74 -21.71 13.09 9.02
C LYS A 74 -20.71 13.98 9.75
N GLU A 75 -20.27 13.57 10.93
CA GLU A 75 -19.22 14.29 11.66
C GLU A 75 -17.88 14.05 10.97
N LYS A 76 -17.15 15.13 10.72
CA LYS A 76 -15.81 15.10 10.13
C LYS A 76 -14.80 15.28 11.24
N ALA A 77 -14.03 14.23 11.52
CA ALA A 77 -12.86 14.34 12.37
C ALA A 77 -11.63 14.61 11.51
N GLU A 78 -10.92 15.71 11.79
CA GLU A 78 -9.63 16.00 11.15
C GLU A 78 -8.60 15.01 11.70
N VAL A 79 -7.88 14.35 10.79
CA VAL A 79 -6.83 13.40 11.17
C VAL A 79 -5.49 14.04 10.88
N MET A 80 -4.80 14.39 11.95
CA MET A 80 -3.39 14.74 11.89
C MET A 80 -2.59 13.44 11.82
N MET A 81 -1.84 13.23 10.74
CA MET A 81 -0.75 12.26 10.76
C MET A 81 0.43 12.91 11.51
N LEU A 82 0.92 12.24 12.55
CA LEU A 82 2.06 12.66 13.37
C LEU A 82 3.37 12.14 12.80
#